data_AF-A0A2I1HX94-F1
#
_entry.id   AF-A0A2I1HX94-F1
#
_cell.length_a   1.000
_cell.length_b   1.000
_cell.length_c   1.000
_cell.angle_alpha   90.00
_cell.angle_beta   90.00
_cell.angle_gamma   90.00
#
_symmetry.space_group_name_H-M   'P 1'
#
loop_
_entity.id
_entity.type
_entity.pdbx_description
1 polymer ?
#
loop_
_entity_poly.entity_id
_entity_poly.type
_entity_poly.pdbx_seq_one_letter_code
_entity_poly.pdbx_strand_id
1 'polypeptide(L)'
;MLDSISRLEICLKEVIAENSNIITSEAVKTIINRKRGFFNDVYNLANIMKPIRDAILSLESNKSTLADCYFSLECLGQSINKIPYDNENVRFRQHAIKSFNETF
;
A
#
# COMPACT_ATOMS: atom_id res chain seq x y z
N MET A 1 -2.76 -6.08 8.54
CA MET A 1 -4.06 -6.23 7.85
C MET A 1 -3.89 -6.14 6.34
N LEU A 2 -3.37 -5.02 5.80
CA LEU A 2 -3.19 -4.85 4.35
C LEU A 2 -2.25 -5.90 3.72
N ASP A 3 -1.12 -6.24 4.36
CA ASP A 3 -0.24 -7.31 3.86
C ASP A 3 -0.92 -8.68 3.78
N SER A 4 -1.88 -8.97 4.66
CA SER A 4 -2.68 -10.19 4.57
C SER A 4 -3.60 -10.15 3.36
N ILE A 5 -4.20 -9.00 3.06
CA ILE A 5 -5.04 -8.82 1.87
C ILE A 5 -4.19 -8.92 0.60
N SER A 6 -3.03 -8.28 0.54
CA SER A 6 -2.12 -8.37 -0.63
C SER A 6 -1.73 -9.82 -0.95
N ARG A 7 -1.45 -10.63 0.08
CA ARG A 7 -1.10 -12.05 -0.11
C ARG A 7 -2.26 -12.90 -0.65
N LEU A 8 -3.51 -12.51 -0.39
CA LEU A 8 -4.68 -13.22 -0.92
C LEU A 8 -4.75 -13.16 -2.44
N GLU A 9 -4.15 -12.15 -3.10
CA GLU A 9 -4.18 -12.04 -4.56
C GLU A 9 -3.65 -13.32 -5.23
N ILE A 10 -2.50 -13.82 -4.75
CA ILE A 10 -1.84 -15.00 -5.31
C ILE A 10 -2.71 -16.23 -5.08
N CYS A 11 -3.15 -16.46 -3.83
CA CYS A 11 -4.00 -17.60 -3.50
C CYS A 11 -5.31 -17.61 -4.30
N LEU A 12 -5.93 -16.44 -4.49
CA LEU A 12 -7.17 -16.33 -5.27
C LEU A 12 -6.94 -16.58 -6.76
N LYS A 13 -5.79 -16.15 -7.32
CA LYS A 13 -5.41 -16.47 -8.70
C LYS A 13 -5.17 -17.97 -8.89
N GLU A 14 -4.54 -18.64 -7.93
CA GLU A 14 -4.36 -20.10 -7.93
C GLU A 14 -5.70 -20.82 -7.89
N VAL A 15 -6.63 -20.40 -7.01
CA VAL A 15 -8.00 -20.96 -6.96
C VAL A 15 -8.73 -20.80 -8.30
N ILE A 16 -8.62 -19.64 -8.95
CA ILE A 16 -9.23 -19.44 -10.29
C ILE A 16 -8.61 -20.36 -11.33
N ALA A 17 -7.29 -20.56 -11.28
CA ALA A 17 -6.56 -21.38 -12.24
C ALA A 17 -6.86 -22.88 -12.08
N GLU A 18 -6.91 -23.38 -10.85
CA GLU A 18 -7.09 -24.80 -10.55
C GLU A 18 -8.56 -25.21 -10.45
N ASN A 19 -9.43 -24.32 -9.98
CA ASN A 19 -10.82 -24.60 -9.65
C ASN A 19 -11.74 -23.42 -9.99
N SER A 20 -11.80 -23.07 -11.28
CA SER A 20 -12.50 -21.88 -11.81
C SER A 20 -14.01 -21.80 -11.49
N ASN A 21 -14.61 -22.90 -11.02
CA ASN A 21 -16.02 -22.99 -10.62
C ASN A 21 -16.28 -22.61 -9.15
N ILE A 22 -15.24 -22.48 -8.31
CA ILE A 22 -15.39 -22.10 -6.89
C ILE A 22 -15.80 -20.62 -6.79
N ILE A 23 -15.09 -19.75 -7.50
CA ILE A 23 -15.44 -18.33 -7.59
C ILE A 23 -16.37 -18.18 -8.79
N THR A 24 -17.68 -18.13 -8.55
CA THR A 24 -18.68 -18.09 -9.64
C THR A 24 -18.93 -16.68 -10.18
N SER A 25 -18.64 -15.64 -9.39
CA SER A 25 -18.88 -14.25 -9.77
C SER A 25 -17.83 -13.74 -10.76
N GLU A 26 -18.27 -13.38 -11.96
CA GLU A 26 -17.40 -12.82 -13.01
C GLU A 26 -16.81 -11.46 -12.61
N ALA A 27 -17.56 -10.66 -11.85
CA ALA A 27 -17.06 -9.41 -11.30
C ALA A 27 -15.88 -9.63 -10.35
N VAL A 28 -15.96 -10.65 -9.50
CA VAL A 28 -14.88 -11.02 -8.57
C VAL A 28 -13.67 -11.56 -9.32
N LYS A 29 -13.87 -12.43 -10.31
CA LYS A 29 -12.79 -12.89 -11.21
C LYS A 29 -12.09 -11.72 -11.90
N THR A 30 -12.87 -10.76 -12.39
CA THR A 30 -12.35 -9.54 -13.02
C THR A 30 -11.47 -8.77 -12.05
N ILE A 31 -11.92 -8.54 -10.81
CA ILE A 31 -11.14 -7.83 -9.79
C ILE A 31 -9.81 -8.54 -9.49
N ILE A 32 -9.84 -9.88 -9.33
CA ILE A 32 -8.64 -10.69 -9.02
C ILE A 32 -7.65 -10.71 -10.17
N ASN A 33 -8.12 -10.86 -11.40
CA ASN A 33 -7.24 -10.99 -12.58
C ASN A 33 -6.75 -9.65 -13.13
N ARG A 34 -7.35 -8.53 -12.70
CA ARG A 34 -6.95 -7.21 -13.18
C ARG A 34 -5.55 -6.87 -12.66
N LYS A 35 -4.61 -6.70 -13.59
CA LYS A 35 -3.21 -6.32 -13.28
C LYS A 35 -3.09 -5.00 -12.50
N ARG A 36 -4.02 -4.07 -12.71
CA ARG A 36 -4.10 -2.79 -11.99
C ARG A 36 -5.52 -2.55 -11.50
N GLY A 37 -5.70 -2.49 -10.18
CA GLY A 37 -6.99 -2.37 -9.53
C GLY A 37 -6.84 -2.65 -8.04
N PHE A 38 -7.86 -3.23 -7.43
CA PHE A 38 -7.96 -3.41 -5.97
C PHE A 38 -6.65 -3.88 -5.28
N PHE A 39 -6.04 -4.97 -5.73
CA PHE A 39 -4.84 -5.49 -5.06
C PHE A 39 -3.60 -4.60 -5.24
N ASN A 40 -3.48 -3.91 -6.38
CA ASN A 40 -2.44 -2.92 -6.59
C ASN A 40 -2.64 -1.71 -5.64
N ASP A 41 -3.87 -1.26 -5.45
CA ASP A 41 -4.19 -0.16 -4.54
C ASP A 41 -3.89 -0.54 -3.09
N VAL A 42 -4.25 -1.77 -2.69
CA VAL A 42 -3.91 -2.32 -1.37
C VAL A 42 -2.40 -2.39 -1.17
N TYR A 43 -1.63 -2.82 -2.19
CA TYR A 43 -0.18 -2.86 -2.14
C TYR A 43 0.44 -1.47 -1.97
N ASN A 44 -0.02 -0.49 -2.76
CA ASN A 44 0.43 0.90 -2.65
C ASN A 44 0.11 1.47 -1.26
N LEU A 45 -1.08 1.20 -0.73
CA LEU A 45 -1.47 1.64 0.61
C LEU A 45 -0.63 0.97 1.69
N ALA A 46 -0.38 -0.34 1.60
CA ALA A 46 0.45 -1.07 2.55
C ALA A 46 1.87 -0.48 2.65
N ASN A 47 2.46 -0.14 1.50
CA ASN A 47 3.80 0.45 1.43
C ASN A 47 3.89 1.82 2.10
N ILE A 48 2.84 2.63 2.04
CA ILE A 48 2.81 3.96 2.68
C ILE A 48 2.48 3.83 4.17
N MET A 49 1.57 2.93 4.53
CA MET A 49 1.17 2.74 5.92
C MET A 49 2.28 2.13 6.78
N LYS A 50 3.18 1.33 6.18
CA LYS A 50 4.29 0.71 6.90
C LYS A 50 5.21 1.72 7.60
N PRO A 51 5.86 2.69 6.91
CA PRO A 51 6.71 3.68 7.57
C PRO A 51 5.94 4.54 8.58
N ILE A 52 4.65 4.83 8.33
CA ILE A 52 3.80 5.56 9.30
C ILE A 52 3.64 4.76 10.58
N ARG A 53 3.28 3.47 10.48
CA ARG A 53 3.14 2.58 11.62
C ARG A 53 4.45 2.43 12.38
N ASP A 54 5.55 2.21 11.67
CA ASP A 54 6.87 2.01 12.28
C ASP A 54 7.33 3.29 13.01
N ALA A 55 7.03 4.48 12.46
CA ALA A 55 7.29 5.76 13.12
C ALA A 55 6.47 5.92 14.41
N ILE A 56 5.17 5.60 14.38
CA ILE A 56 4.29 5.66 15.56
C ILE A 56 4.80 4.73 16.65
N LEU A 57 5.10 3.47 16.32
CA LEU A 57 5.61 2.49 17.27
C LEU A 57 6.96 2.92 17.88
N SER A 58 7.82 3.53 17.06
CA SER A 58 9.08 4.12 17.53
C SER A 58 8.77 5.18 18.58
N LEU A 59 7.94 6.18 18.26
CA LEU A 59 7.58 7.27 19.16
C LEU A 59 6.95 6.77 20.46
N GLU A 60 6.02 5.82 20.38
CA GLU A 60 5.36 5.21 21.54
C GLU A 60 6.34 4.46 22.46
N SER A 61 7.49 4.02 21.95
CA SER A 61 8.51 3.34 22.76
C SER A 61 9.22 4.28 23.74
N ASN A 62 9.06 5.60 23.61
CA ASN A 62 9.78 6.64 24.36
C ASN A 62 11.32 6.55 24.27
N LYS A 63 11.84 5.85 23.25
CA LYS A 63 13.29 5.72 22.99
C LYS A 63 13.74 6.45 21.73
N SER A 64 12.81 6.98 20.94
CA SER A 64 13.12 7.68 19.70
C SER A 64 13.82 9.01 19.96
N THR A 65 14.87 9.25 19.20
CA THR A 65 15.52 10.54 19.09
C THR A 65 14.90 11.38 17.97
N LEU A 66 15.21 12.68 17.92
CA LEU A 66 14.84 13.52 16.79
C LEU A 66 15.41 13.00 15.46
N ALA A 67 16.59 12.36 15.49
CA ALA A 67 17.19 11.74 14.31
C ALA A 67 16.34 10.56 13.79
N ASP A 68 15.79 9.74 14.69
CA ASP A 68 14.89 8.65 14.33
C ASP A 68 13.58 9.16 13.72
N CYS A 69 13.06 10.29 14.23
CA CYS A 69 11.90 10.96 13.64
C CYS A 69 12.21 11.45 12.22
N TYR A 70 13.36 12.11 12.01
CA TYR A 70 13.78 12.57 10.69
C TYR A 70 13.96 11.41 9.70
N PHE A 71 14.62 10.33 10.13
CA PHE A 71 14.77 9.13 9.31
C PHE A 71 13.43 8.49 8.93
N SER A 72 12.47 8.48 9.86
CA SER A 72 11.11 7.98 9.60
C SER A 72 10.37 8.81 8.55
N LEU A 73 10.57 10.14 8.55
CA LEU A 73 10.01 11.05 7.55
C LEU A 73 10.64 10.82 6.16
N GLU A 74 11.96 10.65 6.09
CA GLU A 74 12.65 10.29 4.85
C GLU A 74 12.13 8.96 4.28
N CYS A 75 11.90 7.95 5.13
CA CYS A 75 11.32 6.68 4.72
C CYS A 75 9.89 6.84 4.18
N LEU A 76 9.08 7.70 4.78
CA LEU A 76 7.74 8.02 4.31
C LEU A 76 7.79 8.73 2.95
N GLY A 77 8.63 9.77 2.82
CA GLY A 77 8.82 10.50 1.57
C GLY A 77 9.31 9.59 0.44
N GLN A 78 10.24 8.67 0.73
CA GLN A 78 10.69 7.66 -0.23
C GLN A 78 9.54 6.74 -0.65
N SER A 79 8.70 6.31 0.28
CA SER A 79 7.56 5.43 0.00
C SER A 79 6.51 6.13 -0.87
N ILE A 80 6.25 7.42 -0.64
CA ILE A 80 5.39 8.25 -1.50
C ILE A 80 5.99 8.39 -2.90
N ASN A 81 7.30 8.61 -3.01
CA ASN A 81 7.98 8.77 -4.30
C ASN A 81 8.00 7.48 -5.15
N LYS A 82 7.92 6.31 -4.50
CA LYS A 82 7.82 5.01 -5.16
C LYS A 82 6.44 4.72 -5.75
N ILE A 83 5.40 5.49 -5.40
CA ILE A 83 4.07 5.34 -6.02
C ILE A 83 4.20 5.64 -7.52
N PRO A 84 3.73 4.75 -8.42
CA PRO A 84 3.80 4.98 -9.85
C PRO A 84 3.15 6.31 -10.26
N TYR A 85 3.80 7.06 -11.14
CA TYR A 85 3.20 8.26 -11.74
C TYR A 85 2.44 7.86 -13.00
N ASP A 86 1.27 7.27 -12.82
CA ASP A 86 0.35 6.90 -13.89
C ASP A 86 -1.05 7.48 -13.67
N ASN A 87 -1.90 7.40 -14.70
CA ASN A 87 -3.23 8.03 -14.68
C ASN A 87 -4.13 7.55 -13.53
N GLU A 88 -3.89 6.35 -13.00
CA GLU A 88 -4.69 5.77 -11.91
C GLU A 88 -4.19 6.28 -10.55
N ASN A 89 -2.87 6.39 -10.34
CA ASN A 89 -2.28 6.77 -9.05
C ASN A 89 -1.91 8.26 -8.93
N VAL A 90 -1.92 9.03 -10.03
CA VAL A 90 -1.45 10.42 -10.06
C VAL A 90 -2.11 11.30 -9.01
N ARG A 91 -3.43 11.18 -8.84
CA ARG A 91 -4.19 11.98 -7.86
C ARG A 91 -3.79 11.65 -6.43
N PHE A 92 -3.67 10.35 -6.14
CA PHE A 92 -3.26 9.89 -4.81
C PHE A 92 -1.83 10.29 -4.49
N ARG A 93 -0.89 10.11 -5.43
CA ARG A 93 0.50 10.55 -5.26
C ARG A 93 0.61 12.05 -5.04
N GLN A 94 -0.07 12.86 -5.86
CA GLN A 94 -0.06 14.31 -5.70
C GLN A 94 -0.63 14.74 -4.35
N HIS A 95 -1.72 14.12 -3.91
CA HIS A 95 -2.29 14.36 -2.59
C HIS A 95 -1.30 14.00 -1.48
N ALA A 96 -0.68 12.82 -1.54
CA ALA A 96 0.30 12.38 -0.55
C ALA A 96 1.53 13.30 -0.48
N ILE A 97 2.07 13.73 -1.63
CA ILE A 97 3.18 14.71 -1.69
C ILE A 97 2.75 16.03 -1.06
N LYS A 98 1.56 16.53 -1.42
CA LYS A 98 1.03 17.78 -0.88
C LYS A 98 0.88 17.70 0.64
N SER A 99 0.23 16.66 1.15
CA SER A 99 0.05 16.47 2.61
C SER A 99 1.38 16.30 3.34
N PHE A 100 2.35 15.58 2.75
CA PHE A 100 3.68 15.45 3.32
C PHE A 100 4.36 16.82 3.43
N ASN A 101 4.26 17.67 2.40
CA ASN A 101 4.91 18.98 2.38
C ASN A 101 4.17 20.06 3.17
N GLU A 102 2.85 19.99 3.35
CA GLU A 102 2.07 20.99 4.10
C GLU A 102 2.24 20.87 5.62
N THR A 103 2.69 19.71 6.09
CA THR A 103 2.87 19.43 7.53
C THR A 103 4.28 19.81 8.02
N PHE A 104 5.12 20.35 7.14
CA PHE A 104 6.46 20.91 7.40
C PHE A 104 6.58 22.33 6.84
#